data_AF-A0A9E5F2T1-F1
#
_entry.id   AF-A0A9E5F2T1-F1
#
_cell.length_a   1.000
_cell.length_b   1.000
_cell.length_c   1.000
_cell.angle_alpha   90.00
_cell.angle_beta   90.00
_cell.angle_gamma   90.00
#
_symmetry.space_group_name_H-M   'P 1'
#
loop_
_entity.id
_entity.type
_entity.pdbx_description
1 polymer ?
#
loop_
_entity_poly.entity_id
_entity_poly.type
_entity_poly.pdbx_seq_one_letter_code
_entity_poly.pdbx_strand_id
1 'polypeptide(L)'
;MLSGGGVWVGITNLGDKIVRSTRFYLISSGTSGTVNLPALSTVVLDDFGGPKDAMASKMLDGKPTFETVTTALGAVVEVTFDSSGNYTLSGVPSSYPVAIVYRVQQRFEDFDSTSSDVVGESSSAPLWGQIEGSIGSQADLYENFVSLGGKLVLSSRTVNTNANIISSDYYIGCNPVSSITVNLPSIASCEIGQCFAIKDEVGSPGVIITVAGSDGALIDGLPNLQISNREGVEVMSRGSFWAIK
;
A
#
# COMPACT_ATOMS: atom_id res chain seq x y z
N MET A 1 -30.28 18.54 5.49
CA MET A 1 -28.82 18.75 5.54
C MET A 1 -28.32 18.24 6.88
N LEU A 2 -27.79 17.03 6.92
CA LEU A 2 -27.16 16.49 8.14
C LEU A 2 -25.71 17.00 8.14
N SER A 3 -25.44 17.98 9.00
CA SER A 3 -24.11 18.44 9.36
C SER A 3 -23.41 17.32 10.13
N GLY A 4 -22.81 16.38 9.40
CA GLY A 4 -21.96 15.32 9.95
C GLY A 4 -20.60 15.89 10.33
N GLY A 5 -20.56 16.79 11.30
CA GLY A 5 -19.32 17.24 11.95
C GLY A 5 -18.78 16.13 12.84
N GLY A 6 -18.21 15.09 12.23
CA GLY A 6 -17.37 14.16 12.96
C GLY A 6 -16.22 14.94 13.58
N VAL A 7 -16.22 15.07 14.90
CA VAL A 7 -15.05 15.55 15.64
C VAL A 7 -13.97 14.51 15.39
N TRP A 8 -13.05 14.84 14.49
CA TRP A 8 -11.79 14.13 14.40
C TRP A 8 -11.15 14.23 15.77
N VAL A 9 -11.23 13.15 16.54
CA VAL A 9 -10.29 12.90 17.64
C VAL A 9 -8.97 12.51 16.97
N GLY A 10 -8.38 13.45 16.23
CA GLY A 10 -6.98 13.37 15.88
C GLY A 10 -6.24 13.24 17.20
N ILE A 11 -5.36 12.25 17.31
CA ILE A 11 -4.45 12.16 18.45
C ILE A 11 -3.61 13.45 18.40
N THR A 12 -4.02 14.46 19.16
CA THR A 12 -3.46 15.82 19.11
C THR A 12 -2.00 15.86 19.56
N ASN A 13 -1.50 14.77 20.15
CA ASN A 13 -0.23 14.72 20.87
C ASN A 13 0.71 13.61 20.36
N LEU A 14 0.59 13.16 19.11
CA LEU A 14 1.54 12.18 18.55
C LEU A 14 2.96 12.76 18.45
N GLY A 15 3.08 14.06 18.13
CA GLY A 15 4.36 14.77 18.09
C GLY A 15 5.09 14.80 19.43
N ASP A 16 4.37 14.97 20.54
CA ASP A 16 4.93 15.00 21.90
C ASP A 16 5.41 13.64 22.41
N LYS A 17 5.13 12.54 21.70
CA LYS A 17 5.60 11.23 22.12
C LYS A 17 7.12 11.16 21.99
N ILE A 18 7.77 10.69 23.03
CA ILE A 18 9.20 10.41 22.99
C ILE A 18 9.43 9.08 22.29
N VAL A 19 10.28 9.09 21.28
CA VAL A 19 10.75 7.89 20.58
C VAL A 19 12.23 7.69 20.87
N ARG A 20 12.57 6.44 21.18
CA ARG A 20 13.95 6.00 21.34
C ARG A 20 14.41 5.36 20.05
N SER A 21 15.56 5.79 19.55
CA SER A 21 16.20 5.19 18.37
C SER A 21 17.59 4.66 18.74
N THR A 22 17.96 3.53 18.15
CA THR A 22 19.33 3.04 18.18
C THR A 22 20.04 3.60 16.95
N ARG A 23 21.18 4.23 17.16
CA ARG A 23 21.97 4.89 16.10
C ARG A 23 23.40 4.39 16.11
N PHE A 24 24.13 4.66 15.03
CA PHE A 24 25.55 4.34 14.96
C PHE A 24 26.40 5.46 14.37
N TYR A 25 27.63 5.56 14.84
CA TYR A 25 28.63 6.50 14.31
C TYR A 25 29.85 5.73 13.80
N LEU A 26 30.30 6.03 12.58
CA LEU A 26 31.43 5.38 11.95
C LEU A 26 32.76 6.01 12.41
N ILE A 27 33.68 5.15 12.87
CA ILE A 27 35.05 5.51 13.22
C ILE A 27 35.97 4.91 12.16
N SER A 28 36.64 5.77 11.39
CA SER A 28 37.63 5.37 10.39
C SER A 28 39.05 5.23 10.96
N SER A 29 39.32 5.88 12.10
CA SER A 29 40.64 5.87 12.76
C SER A 29 40.56 6.49 14.16
N GLY A 30 41.53 6.17 15.02
CA GLY A 30 41.67 6.77 16.34
C GLY A 30 40.83 6.07 17.42
N THR A 31 41.10 6.41 18.68
CA THR A 31 40.45 5.80 19.85
C THR A 31 39.61 6.78 20.65
N SER A 32 39.42 8.01 20.19
CA SER A 32 38.57 8.99 20.86
C SER A 32 38.02 10.01 19.87
N GLY A 33 36.93 10.65 20.24
CA GLY A 33 36.28 11.68 19.43
C GLY A 33 34.92 12.06 19.98
N THR A 34 34.14 12.75 19.16
CA THR A 34 32.77 13.18 19.49
C THR A 34 31.84 12.82 18.35
N VAL A 35 30.67 12.29 18.69
CA VAL A 35 29.59 11.97 17.75
C VAL A 35 28.73 13.22 17.54
N ASN A 36 28.39 13.51 16.28
CA ASN A 36 27.37 14.53 15.96
C ASN A 36 25.99 13.95 16.28
N LEU A 37 25.46 14.27 17.46
CA LEU A 37 24.14 13.80 17.87
C LEU A 37 23.04 14.41 16.97
N PRO A 38 21.94 13.68 16.72
CA PRO A 38 20.79 14.23 16.02
C PRO A 38 20.25 15.49 16.71
N ALA A 39 19.71 16.42 15.92
CA ALA A 39 19.13 17.65 16.46
C ALA A 39 18.02 17.33 17.48
N LEU A 40 17.94 18.12 18.55
CA LEU A 40 16.90 18.00 19.60
C LEU A 40 16.83 16.59 20.23
N SER A 41 17.96 15.88 20.26
CA SER A 41 18.08 14.57 20.88
C SER A 41 18.79 14.62 22.24
N THR A 42 18.58 13.58 23.04
CA THR A 42 19.35 13.34 24.26
C THR A 42 19.85 11.90 24.26
N VAL A 43 21.13 11.69 24.60
CA VAL A 43 21.70 10.35 24.76
C VAL A 43 20.99 9.62 25.91
N VAL A 44 20.67 8.35 25.69
CA VAL A 44 20.15 7.45 26.72
C VAL A 44 21.32 6.62 27.24
N LEU A 45 21.73 6.90 28.48
CA LEU A 45 22.82 6.20 29.18
C LEU A 45 22.34 4.85 29.76
N ASP A 46 23.27 3.95 30.04
CA ASP A 46 23.07 2.62 30.66
C ASP A 46 22.06 1.68 29.95
N ASP A 47 21.82 1.87 28.64
CA ASP A 47 20.71 1.21 27.92
C ASP A 47 21.15 0.01 27.05
N PHE A 48 22.39 -0.46 27.20
CA PHE A 48 22.94 -1.67 26.57
C PHE A 48 23.17 -2.83 27.54
N GLY A 49 22.54 -2.78 28.72
CA GLY A 49 22.63 -3.82 29.75
C GLY A 49 23.82 -3.60 30.70
N GLY A 50 23.51 -3.44 31.99
CA GLY A 50 24.51 -3.00 32.97
C GLY A 50 24.88 -1.52 32.78
N PRO A 51 26.09 -1.10 33.20
CA PRO A 51 26.52 0.30 33.17
C PRO A 51 27.09 0.73 31.79
N LYS A 52 26.54 0.17 30.69
CA LYS A 52 27.08 0.38 29.33
C LYS A 52 26.23 1.40 28.58
N ASP A 53 26.85 2.51 28.22
CA ASP A 53 26.23 3.61 27.49
C ASP A 53 26.22 3.42 25.97
N ALA A 54 27.24 2.71 25.46
CA ALA A 54 27.39 2.40 24.05
C ALA A 54 28.19 1.10 23.85
N MET A 55 28.23 0.61 22.62
CA MET A 55 29.03 -0.57 22.24
C MET A 55 29.82 -0.34 20.97
N ALA A 56 31.01 -0.92 20.88
CA ALA A 56 31.76 -1.01 19.63
C ALA A 56 31.27 -2.20 18.82
N SER A 57 31.05 -2.01 17.52
CA SER A 57 30.62 -3.04 16.58
C SER A 57 31.52 -3.03 15.35
N LYS A 58 31.80 -4.21 14.77
CA LYS A 58 32.32 -4.27 13.41
C LYS A 58 31.30 -3.72 12.40
N MET A 59 31.79 -3.37 11.22
CA MET A 59 31.01 -2.85 10.10
C MET A 59 31.01 -3.81 8.92
N LEU A 60 29.86 -3.96 8.28
CA LEU A 60 29.70 -4.64 6.99
C LEU A 60 28.66 -3.87 6.17
N ASP A 61 28.96 -3.61 4.89
CA ASP A 61 28.06 -2.91 3.95
C ASP A 61 27.46 -1.60 4.51
N GLY A 62 28.28 -0.84 5.25
CA GLY A 62 27.88 0.44 5.82
C GLY A 62 26.98 0.35 7.06
N LYS A 63 26.76 -0.84 7.63
CA LYS A 63 25.95 -1.06 8.83
C LYS A 63 26.72 -1.83 9.92
N PRO A 64 26.38 -1.62 11.21
CA PRO A 64 26.98 -2.40 12.30
C PRO A 64 26.49 -3.86 12.26
N THR A 65 27.40 -4.81 12.44
CA THR A 65 27.08 -6.25 12.48
C THR A 65 26.73 -6.77 13.88
N PHE A 66 26.89 -5.95 14.90
CA PHE A 66 26.82 -6.32 16.32
C PHE A 66 27.88 -7.33 16.76
N GLU A 67 28.87 -7.62 15.92
CA GLU A 67 30.04 -8.41 16.30
C GLU A 67 31.03 -7.58 17.12
N THR A 68 31.65 -8.23 18.09
CA THR A 68 32.65 -7.62 18.97
C THR A 68 33.87 -7.14 18.21
N VAL A 69 34.33 -5.93 18.53
CA VAL A 69 35.60 -5.37 18.06
C VAL A 69 36.72 -5.82 19.00
N THR A 70 37.84 -6.28 18.44
CA THR A 70 39.02 -6.70 19.19
C THR A 70 40.26 -5.90 18.80
N THR A 71 41.24 -5.81 19.68
CA THR A 71 42.58 -5.31 19.38
C THR A 71 43.41 -6.36 18.62
N ALA A 72 44.58 -5.97 18.10
CA ALA A 72 45.48 -6.92 17.43
C ALA A 72 45.94 -8.10 18.33
N LEU A 73 45.90 -7.92 19.65
CA LEU A 73 46.20 -8.98 20.64
C LEU A 73 44.97 -9.79 21.05
N GLY A 74 43.80 -9.56 20.44
CA GLY A 74 42.56 -10.28 20.71
C GLY A 74 41.75 -9.78 21.90
N ALA A 75 42.19 -8.73 22.61
CA ALA A 75 41.41 -8.13 23.70
C ALA A 75 40.18 -7.39 23.16
N VAL A 76 39.03 -7.49 23.84
CA VAL A 76 37.80 -6.78 23.46
C VAL A 76 37.97 -5.27 23.62
N VAL A 77 37.53 -4.50 22.62
CA VAL A 77 37.49 -3.05 22.67
C VAL A 77 36.16 -2.62 23.31
N GLU A 78 36.26 -1.95 24.46
CA GLU A 78 35.13 -1.36 25.17
C GLU A 78 35.01 0.13 24.83
N VAL A 79 33.82 0.69 25.03
CA VAL A 79 33.52 2.09 24.73
C VAL A 79 33.06 2.77 26.01
N THR A 80 33.67 3.91 26.35
CA THR A 80 33.08 4.89 27.26
C THR A 80 32.36 5.93 26.42
N PHE A 81 31.12 6.28 26.75
CA PHE A 81 30.31 7.24 26.01
C PHE A 81 29.55 8.14 26.97
N ASP A 82 29.63 9.45 26.80
CA ASP A 82 28.95 10.40 27.70
C ASP A 82 27.70 11.02 27.06
N SER A 83 26.96 11.78 27.88
CA SER A 83 25.72 12.44 27.44
C SER A 83 25.93 13.52 26.37
N SER A 84 27.17 13.97 26.17
CA SER A 84 27.55 14.96 25.15
C SER A 84 28.00 14.30 23.84
N GLY A 85 28.00 12.97 23.78
CA GLY A 85 28.43 12.20 22.61
C GLY A 85 29.95 12.03 22.51
N ASN A 86 30.71 12.35 23.55
CA ASN A 86 32.15 12.06 23.56
C ASN A 86 32.37 10.57 23.79
N TYR A 87 33.33 10.01 23.05
CA TYR A 87 33.68 8.60 23.17
C TYR A 87 35.18 8.38 23.40
N THR A 88 35.50 7.26 24.04
CA THR A 88 36.85 6.69 24.05
C THR A 88 36.77 5.17 23.94
N LEU A 89 37.64 4.59 23.12
CA LEU A 89 37.84 3.16 22.95
C LEU A 89 38.94 2.69 23.90
N SER A 90 38.76 1.56 24.58
CA SER A 90 39.74 1.02 25.54
C SER A 90 41.07 0.59 24.90
N GLY A 91 41.11 0.43 23.57
CA GLY A 91 42.30 0.10 22.80
C GLY A 91 42.10 0.33 21.30
N VAL A 92 43.17 0.16 20.52
CA VAL A 92 43.14 0.31 19.05
C VAL A 92 42.50 -0.94 18.42
N PRO A 93 41.36 -0.81 17.69
CA PRO A 93 40.80 -1.88 16.89
C PRO A 93 41.81 -2.53 15.94
N SER A 94 41.74 -3.85 15.78
CA SER A 94 42.58 -4.59 14.83
C SER A 94 42.29 -4.23 13.36
N SER A 95 41.12 -3.67 13.09
CA SER A 95 40.66 -3.22 11.77
C SER A 95 39.67 -2.07 11.91
N TYR A 96 39.76 -1.12 11.00
CA TYR A 96 38.75 -0.07 10.78
C TYR A 96 38.10 -0.27 9.40
N PRO A 97 36.90 0.27 9.13
CA PRO A 97 36.07 1.04 10.06
C PRO A 97 35.38 0.19 11.13
N VAL A 98 35.08 0.80 12.27
CA VAL A 98 34.21 0.26 13.32
C VAL A 98 33.07 1.25 13.58
N ALA A 99 31.99 0.79 14.22
CA ALA A 99 30.91 1.66 14.66
C ALA A 99 30.84 1.74 16.19
N ILE A 100 30.46 2.92 16.69
CA ILE A 100 29.86 3.04 18.01
C ILE A 100 28.35 2.99 17.84
N VAL A 101 27.70 2.04 18.49
CA VAL A 101 26.24 1.94 18.55
C VAL A 101 25.78 2.52 19.89
N TYR A 102 24.86 3.48 19.83
CA TYR A 102 24.35 4.22 20.98
C TYR A 102 22.84 4.43 20.84
N ARG A 103 22.18 4.88 21.93
CA ARG A 103 20.75 5.21 21.91
C ARG A 103 20.52 6.67 22.20
N VAL A 104 19.56 7.25 21.49
CA VAL A 104 19.06 8.60 21.74
C VAL A 104 17.55 8.57 21.88
N GLN A 105 17.02 9.59 22.54
CA GLN A 105 15.59 9.87 22.57
C GLN A 105 15.33 11.25 21.98
N GLN A 106 14.24 11.36 21.23
CA GLN A 106 13.75 12.57 20.58
C GLN A 106 12.23 12.61 20.70
N ARG A 107 11.61 13.78 20.54
CA ARG A 107 10.17 13.82 20.25
C ARG A 107 9.92 13.19 18.89
N PHE A 108 8.74 12.62 18.70
CA PHE A 108 8.39 11.97 17.43
C PHE A 108 8.37 12.97 16.28
N GLU A 109 7.97 14.22 16.54
CA GLU A 109 8.04 15.31 15.55
C GLU A 109 9.47 15.65 15.10
N ASP A 110 10.46 15.42 15.95
CA ASP A 110 11.88 15.68 15.68
C ASP A 110 12.62 14.43 15.14
N PHE A 111 11.95 13.27 15.10
CA PHE A 111 12.57 12.02 14.68
C PHE A 111 12.63 11.92 13.15
N ASP A 112 13.84 12.04 12.60
CA ASP A 112 14.12 11.74 11.21
C ASP A 112 14.27 10.21 11.01
N SER A 113 13.17 9.58 10.57
CA SER A 113 13.15 8.15 10.22
C SER A 113 13.94 7.79 8.95
N THR A 114 14.37 8.78 8.16
CA THR A 114 15.13 8.57 6.91
C THR A 114 16.64 8.64 7.10
N SER A 115 17.07 8.96 8.32
CA SER A 115 18.49 9.11 8.67
C SER A 115 19.25 7.78 8.50
N SER A 116 20.40 7.83 7.81
CA SER A 116 21.17 6.64 7.45
C SER A 116 21.90 5.98 8.63
N ASP A 117 22.06 6.72 9.72
CA ASP A 117 22.70 6.32 10.98
C ASP A 117 21.74 5.57 11.92
N VAL A 118 20.45 5.42 11.57
CA VAL A 118 19.51 4.60 12.34
C VAL A 118 19.81 3.12 12.12
N VAL A 119 19.86 2.38 13.23
CA VAL A 119 19.95 0.92 13.26
C VAL A 119 18.56 0.34 13.09
N GLY A 120 18.42 -0.56 12.12
CA GLY A 120 17.16 -1.18 11.72
C GLY A 120 16.83 -0.84 10.27
N GLU A 121 15.95 -1.63 9.67
CA GLU A 121 15.39 -1.26 8.37
C GLU A 121 14.37 -0.15 8.59
N SER A 122 14.47 0.94 7.83
CA SER A 122 13.34 1.84 7.66
C SER A 122 12.26 1.00 6.96
N SER A 123 11.26 0.51 7.70
CA SER A 123 10.10 -0.08 7.05
C SER A 123 9.55 1.02 6.16
N SER A 124 9.57 0.83 4.84
CA SER A 124 8.87 1.72 3.92
C SER A 124 7.44 1.79 4.44
N ALA A 125 7.07 2.92 5.05
CA ALA A 125 5.73 3.10 5.55
C ALA A 125 4.81 2.81 4.36
N PRO A 126 3.79 1.94 4.51
CA PRO A 126 2.87 1.71 3.42
C PRO A 126 2.29 3.08 3.05
N LEU A 127 2.59 3.55 1.85
CA LEU A 127 1.93 4.72 1.29
C LEU A 127 0.44 4.38 1.28
N TRP A 128 -0.35 5.08 2.09
CA TRP A 128 -1.80 4.92 2.08
C TRP A 128 -2.29 5.12 0.65
N GLY A 129 -2.69 4.02 -0.01
CA GLY A 129 -3.15 4.02 -1.40
C GLY A 129 -2.21 3.39 -2.43
N GLN A 130 -1.02 2.91 -2.05
CA GLN A 130 -0.16 2.15 -2.95
C GLN A 130 -0.31 0.65 -2.66
N ILE A 131 -1.12 -0.03 -3.48
CA ILE A 131 -0.99 -1.48 -3.64
C ILE A 131 0.34 -1.66 -4.38
N GLU A 132 1.43 -1.83 -3.64
CA GLU A 132 2.73 -2.13 -4.25
C GLU A 132 2.70 -3.56 -4.78
N GLY A 133 2.48 -3.63 -6.09
CA GLY A 133 2.51 -4.84 -6.89
C GLY A 133 2.04 -4.48 -8.29
N SER A 134 2.86 -4.76 -9.30
CA SER A 134 2.29 -4.92 -10.64
C SER A 134 1.34 -6.10 -10.56
N ILE A 135 0.05 -5.89 -10.85
CA ILE A 135 -0.92 -6.97 -11.02
C ILE A 135 -0.46 -7.78 -12.22
N GLY A 136 0.31 -8.83 -11.95
CA GLY A 136 0.89 -9.71 -12.97
C GLY A 136 -0.17 -10.65 -13.54
N SER A 137 -1.24 -10.91 -12.78
CA SER A 137 -2.34 -11.75 -13.20
C SER A 137 -3.67 -11.40 -12.52
N GLN A 138 -4.78 -11.84 -13.13
CA GLN A 138 -6.13 -11.70 -12.57
C GLN A 138 -6.32 -12.43 -11.23
N ALA A 139 -5.45 -13.39 -10.88
CA ALA A 139 -5.50 -14.14 -9.64
C ALA A 139 -5.10 -13.28 -8.41
N ASP A 140 -4.20 -12.31 -8.59
CA ASP A 140 -3.71 -11.43 -7.51
C ASP A 140 -4.81 -10.48 -7.00
N LEU A 141 -5.79 -10.19 -7.86
CA LEU A 141 -6.99 -9.43 -7.50
C LEU A 141 -7.96 -10.30 -6.67
N TYR A 142 -8.04 -11.59 -6.95
CA TYR A 142 -9.03 -12.46 -6.31
C TYR A 142 -8.74 -12.68 -4.82
N GLU A 143 -7.49 -12.93 -4.43
CA GLU A 143 -7.16 -13.19 -3.02
C GLU A 143 -7.28 -11.94 -2.12
N ASN A 144 -6.92 -10.76 -2.63
CA ASN A 144 -6.94 -9.54 -1.82
C ASN A 144 -8.37 -9.06 -1.49
N PHE A 145 -9.33 -9.21 -2.42
CA PHE A 145 -10.71 -8.70 -2.20
C PHE A 145 -11.64 -9.67 -1.47
N VAL A 146 -11.34 -10.98 -1.44
CA VAL A 146 -12.08 -11.96 -0.63
C VAL A 146 -12.00 -11.62 0.87
N SER A 147 -10.91 -10.97 1.32
CA SER A 147 -10.74 -10.55 2.72
C SER A 147 -11.57 -9.33 3.15
N LEU A 148 -12.09 -8.54 2.19
CA LEU A 148 -12.82 -7.29 2.43
C LEU A 148 -14.34 -7.42 2.31
N GLY A 149 -14.86 -8.61 2.02
CA GLY A 149 -16.30 -8.89 2.05
C GLY A 149 -17.11 -8.28 0.89
N GLY A 150 -16.55 -8.22 -0.33
CA GLY A 150 -17.29 -7.78 -1.52
C GLY A 150 -16.76 -8.37 -2.83
N LYS A 151 -17.66 -8.61 -3.80
CA LYS A 151 -17.32 -9.01 -5.18
C LYS A 151 -17.08 -7.76 -6.03
N LEU A 152 -15.82 -7.42 -6.28
CA LEU A 152 -15.46 -6.37 -7.22
C LEU A 152 -15.57 -6.92 -8.65
N VAL A 153 -16.55 -6.44 -9.43
CA VAL A 153 -16.72 -6.83 -10.84
C VAL A 153 -16.24 -5.67 -11.72
N LEU A 154 -15.03 -5.80 -12.27
CA LEU A 154 -14.37 -4.77 -13.11
C LEU A 154 -14.56 -4.98 -14.63
N SER A 155 -15.40 -5.93 -15.04
CA SER A 155 -15.56 -6.25 -16.45
C SER A 155 -16.41 -5.20 -17.16
N SER A 156 -15.77 -4.11 -17.55
CA SER A 156 -16.32 -3.13 -18.48
C SER A 156 -15.88 -3.47 -19.90
N ARG A 157 -16.81 -3.34 -20.84
CA ARG A 157 -16.58 -3.53 -22.28
C ARG A 157 -17.19 -2.36 -23.03
N THR A 158 -16.48 -1.89 -24.06
CA THR A 158 -17.04 -0.97 -25.05
C THR A 158 -17.41 -1.71 -26.32
N VAL A 159 -18.60 -1.44 -26.87
CA VAL A 159 -19.11 -2.05 -28.10
C VAL A 159 -19.52 -0.98 -29.11
N ASN A 160 -19.13 -1.17 -30.38
CA ASN A 160 -19.42 -0.23 -31.48
C ASN A 160 -20.27 -0.87 -32.59
N THR A 161 -20.49 -2.18 -32.51
CA THR A 161 -21.24 -3.02 -33.47
C THR A 161 -22.09 -4.02 -32.68
N ASN A 162 -22.91 -4.83 -33.38
CA ASN A 162 -23.66 -5.91 -32.74
C ASN A 162 -22.73 -6.81 -31.92
N ALA A 163 -23.11 -7.12 -30.69
CA ALA A 163 -22.26 -7.83 -29.75
C ALA A 163 -23.05 -8.82 -28.89
N ASN A 164 -22.40 -9.92 -28.51
CA ASN A 164 -22.88 -10.85 -27.50
C ASN A 164 -22.14 -10.56 -26.19
N ILE A 165 -22.90 -10.22 -25.15
CA ILE A 165 -22.41 -10.05 -23.78
C ILE A 165 -22.16 -11.45 -23.20
N ILE A 166 -21.07 -11.61 -22.45
CA ILE A 166 -20.74 -12.86 -21.75
C ILE A 166 -21.03 -12.73 -20.25
N SER A 167 -21.23 -13.84 -19.55
CA SER A 167 -21.59 -13.86 -18.13
C SER A 167 -20.50 -13.33 -17.19
N SER A 168 -19.31 -12.99 -17.69
CA SER A 168 -18.31 -12.27 -16.90
C SER A 168 -18.39 -10.75 -17.02
N ASP A 169 -19.16 -10.21 -17.97
CA ASP A 169 -19.34 -8.76 -18.16
C ASP A 169 -20.25 -8.17 -17.06
N TYR A 170 -20.09 -6.88 -16.78
CA TYR A 170 -20.99 -6.12 -15.91
C TYR A 170 -21.39 -4.79 -16.55
N TYR A 171 -20.42 -4.02 -17.05
CA TYR A 171 -20.68 -2.73 -17.69
C TYR A 171 -20.45 -2.82 -19.20
N ILE A 172 -21.44 -2.40 -19.98
CA ILE A 172 -21.40 -2.39 -21.44
C ILE A 172 -21.65 -0.98 -21.94
N GLY A 173 -20.56 -0.28 -22.27
CA GLY A 173 -20.60 1.04 -22.89
C GLY A 173 -20.80 0.90 -24.40
N CYS A 174 -21.91 1.39 -24.92
CA CYS A 174 -22.22 1.37 -26.33
C CYS A 174 -21.79 2.69 -26.97
N ASN A 175 -20.87 2.64 -27.93
CA ASN A 175 -20.42 3.79 -28.72
C ASN A 175 -20.65 3.54 -30.24
N PRO A 176 -21.91 3.33 -30.67
CA PRO A 176 -22.21 3.06 -32.06
C PRO A 176 -22.39 4.34 -32.90
N VAL A 177 -22.06 4.24 -34.19
CA VAL A 177 -22.38 5.24 -35.22
C VAL A 177 -23.64 4.91 -36.03
N SER A 178 -24.21 3.72 -35.85
CA SER A 178 -25.46 3.24 -36.44
C SER A 178 -26.17 2.30 -35.46
N SER A 179 -27.48 2.06 -35.58
CA SER A 179 -28.19 1.19 -34.63
C SER A 179 -27.56 -0.19 -34.49
N ILE A 180 -27.43 -0.68 -33.25
CA ILE A 180 -26.82 -1.98 -32.93
C ILE A 180 -27.75 -2.81 -32.04
N THR A 181 -27.51 -4.11 -32.01
CA THR A 181 -28.10 -5.06 -31.07
C THR A 181 -27.05 -5.62 -30.12
N VAL A 182 -27.34 -5.57 -28.84
CA VAL A 182 -26.52 -6.12 -27.77
C VAL A 182 -27.30 -7.29 -27.16
N ASN A 183 -26.84 -8.51 -27.42
CA ASN A 183 -27.46 -9.72 -26.91
C ASN A 183 -26.93 -10.03 -25.52
N LEU A 184 -27.83 -10.15 -24.54
CA LEU A 184 -27.51 -10.66 -23.21
C LEU A 184 -27.02 -12.11 -23.30
N PRO A 185 -26.21 -12.60 -22.36
CA PRO A 185 -25.83 -14.02 -22.31
C PRO A 185 -27.06 -14.93 -22.21
N SER A 186 -26.87 -16.23 -22.44
CA SER A 186 -27.90 -17.22 -22.13
C SER A 186 -28.31 -17.10 -20.66
N ILE A 187 -29.60 -17.07 -20.36
CA ILE A 187 -30.08 -16.96 -18.97
C ILE A 187 -29.57 -18.13 -18.12
N ALA A 188 -29.37 -19.30 -18.73
CA ALA A 188 -28.86 -20.51 -18.09
C ALA A 188 -27.37 -20.42 -17.69
N SER A 189 -26.60 -19.48 -18.25
CA SER A 189 -25.19 -19.28 -17.91
C SER A 189 -24.96 -18.18 -16.87
N CYS A 190 -26.03 -17.58 -16.35
CA CYS A 190 -25.97 -16.45 -15.41
C CYS A 190 -26.51 -16.84 -14.03
N GLU A 191 -25.90 -16.29 -12.99
CA GLU A 191 -26.39 -16.47 -11.61
C GLU A 191 -27.68 -15.65 -11.37
N ILE A 192 -28.57 -16.13 -10.49
CA ILE A 192 -29.73 -15.34 -10.06
C ILE A 192 -29.22 -14.08 -9.35
N GLY A 193 -29.75 -12.92 -9.73
CA GLY A 193 -29.35 -11.62 -9.20
C GLY A 193 -28.15 -11.00 -9.92
N GLN A 194 -27.58 -11.68 -10.91
CA GLN A 194 -26.52 -11.10 -11.74
C GLN A 194 -27.05 -9.94 -12.58
N CYS A 195 -26.37 -8.80 -12.52
CA CYS A 195 -26.74 -7.58 -13.24
C CYS A 195 -25.81 -7.26 -14.41
N PHE A 196 -26.36 -6.63 -15.42
CA PHE A 196 -25.64 -6.03 -16.54
C PHE A 196 -26.13 -4.59 -16.74
N ALA A 197 -25.23 -3.63 -16.67
CA ALA A 197 -25.49 -2.23 -16.97
C ALA A 197 -25.10 -1.95 -18.43
N ILE A 198 -26.08 -1.65 -19.27
CA ILE A 198 -25.87 -1.27 -20.67
C ILE A 198 -26.17 0.21 -20.82
N LYS A 199 -25.26 0.97 -21.43
CA LYS A 199 -25.41 2.43 -21.58
C LYS A 199 -24.98 2.92 -22.94
N ASP A 200 -25.75 3.85 -23.51
CA ASP A 200 -25.32 4.67 -24.65
C ASP A 200 -24.33 5.75 -24.18
N GLU A 201 -23.09 5.69 -24.64
CA GLU A 201 -22.04 6.63 -24.23
C GLU A 201 -22.03 7.91 -25.07
N VAL A 202 -22.58 7.84 -26.29
CA VAL A 202 -22.46 8.93 -27.28
C VAL A 202 -23.73 9.75 -27.34
N GLY A 203 -24.90 9.10 -27.37
CA GLY A 203 -26.16 9.79 -27.65
C GLY A 203 -26.30 10.23 -29.10
N SER A 204 -25.80 9.44 -30.05
CA SER A 204 -25.90 9.78 -31.48
C SER A 204 -27.37 9.92 -31.91
N PRO A 205 -27.80 11.07 -32.48
CA PRO A 205 -29.18 11.26 -32.89
C PRO A 205 -29.65 10.19 -33.88
N GLY A 206 -30.81 9.57 -33.62
CA GLY A 206 -31.41 8.55 -34.48
C GLY A 206 -30.78 7.16 -34.39
N VAL A 207 -29.74 6.98 -33.56
CA VAL A 207 -29.15 5.67 -33.29
C VAL A 207 -29.86 5.00 -32.12
N ILE A 208 -30.26 3.74 -32.32
CA ILE A 208 -30.95 2.92 -31.32
C ILE A 208 -30.06 1.75 -30.92
N ILE A 209 -29.88 1.54 -29.63
CA ILE A 209 -29.28 0.33 -29.08
C ILE A 209 -30.41 -0.59 -28.64
N THR A 210 -30.49 -1.76 -29.27
CA THR A 210 -31.46 -2.79 -28.93
C THR A 210 -30.80 -3.80 -27.99
N VAL A 211 -31.26 -3.89 -26.75
CA VAL A 211 -30.88 -4.94 -25.80
C VAL A 211 -31.83 -6.11 -26.00
N ALA A 212 -31.29 -7.29 -26.28
CA ALA A 212 -32.09 -8.50 -26.56
C ALA A 212 -31.66 -9.66 -25.65
N GLY A 213 -32.63 -10.47 -25.23
CA GLY A 213 -32.31 -11.74 -24.56
C GLY A 213 -31.82 -12.78 -25.57
N SER A 214 -30.79 -13.55 -25.22
CA SER A 214 -30.39 -14.72 -26.01
C SER A 214 -31.35 -15.90 -25.77
N ASP A 215 -31.36 -16.84 -26.72
CA ASP A 215 -32.11 -18.11 -26.64
C ASP A 215 -33.63 -17.95 -26.41
N GLY A 216 -34.19 -16.80 -26.82
CA GLY A 216 -35.61 -16.49 -26.64
C GLY A 216 -35.99 -16.05 -25.21
N ALA A 217 -35.01 -15.80 -24.34
CA ALA A 217 -35.27 -15.22 -23.04
C ALA A 217 -35.88 -13.82 -23.18
N LEU A 218 -36.91 -13.54 -22.37
CA LEU A 218 -37.60 -12.25 -22.38
C LEU A 218 -37.01 -11.30 -21.34
N ILE A 219 -37.07 -10.01 -21.63
CA ILE A 219 -36.76 -8.88 -20.75
C ILE A 219 -38.10 -8.25 -20.34
N ASP A 220 -38.53 -8.47 -19.09
CA ASP A 220 -39.85 -8.09 -18.57
C ASP A 220 -41.01 -8.45 -19.51
N GLY A 221 -40.96 -9.66 -20.06
CA GLY A 221 -41.99 -10.19 -20.97
C GLY A 221 -41.88 -9.73 -22.41
N LEU A 222 -40.89 -8.90 -22.77
CA LEU A 222 -40.61 -8.46 -24.13
C LEU A 222 -39.34 -9.12 -24.69
N PRO A 223 -39.26 -9.37 -26.01
CA PRO A 223 -38.07 -9.98 -26.61
C PRO A 223 -36.87 -9.02 -26.66
N ASN A 224 -37.12 -7.71 -26.61
CA ASN A 224 -36.10 -6.69 -26.64
C ASN A 224 -36.54 -5.42 -25.92
N LEU A 225 -35.53 -4.63 -25.54
CA LEU A 225 -35.65 -3.29 -25.00
C LEU A 225 -34.79 -2.35 -25.86
N GLN A 226 -35.30 -1.17 -26.18
CA GLN A 226 -34.55 -0.16 -26.94
C GLN A 226 -34.15 0.99 -26.02
N ILE A 227 -32.89 1.42 -26.12
CA ILE A 227 -32.36 2.60 -25.46
C ILE A 227 -31.71 3.52 -26.50
N SER A 228 -31.76 4.83 -26.27
CA SER A 228 -31.17 5.83 -27.19
C SER A 228 -30.79 7.11 -26.45
N ASN A 229 -30.06 8.02 -27.10
CA ASN A 229 -29.83 9.38 -26.58
C ASN A 229 -29.25 9.43 -25.14
N ARG A 230 -28.15 8.69 -24.90
CA ARG A 230 -27.46 8.59 -23.59
C ARG A 230 -28.26 7.90 -22.48
N GLU A 231 -29.33 7.21 -22.83
CA GLU A 231 -30.03 6.32 -21.90
C GLU A 231 -29.15 5.14 -21.48
N GLY A 232 -29.50 4.56 -20.34
CA GLY A 232 -28.92 3.32 -19.88
C GLY A 232 -29.99 2.47 -19.19
N VAL A 233 -29.72 1.17 -19.12
CA VAL A 233 -30.56 0.19 -18.45
C VAL A 233 -29.68 -0.74 -17.63
N GLU A 234 -30.15 -1.11 -16.44
CA GLU A 234 -29.64 -2.26 -15.70
C GLU A 234 -30.64 -3.40 -15.84
N VAL A 235 -30.18 -4.54 -16.34
CA VAL A 235 -30.98 -5.78 -16.42
C VAL A 235 -30.40 -6.82 -15.47
N MET A 236 -31.28 -7.52 -14.76
CA MET A 236 -30.95 -8.52 -13.75
C MET A 236 -31.50 -9.90 -14.13
N SER A 237 -30.67 -10.93 -14.02
CA SER A 237 -31.11 -12.32 -14.16
C SER A 237 -32.01 -12.71 -12.98
N ARG A 238 -33.21 -13.21 -13.28
CA ARG A 238 -34.12 -13.85 -12.30
C ARG A 238 -34.08 -15.38 -12.40
N GLY A 239 -33.10 -15.93 -13.10
CA GLY A 239 -32.92 -17.38 -13.33
C GLY A 239 -33.78 -17.98 -14.45
N SER A 240 -34.87 -17.31 -14.86
CA SER A 240 -35.74 -17.77 -15.97
C SER A 240 -36.10 -16.68 -16.97
N PHE A 241 -35.87 -15.41 -16.64
CA PHE A 241 -36.06 -14.24 -17.48
C PHE A 241 -35.16 -13.10 -17.00
N TRP A 242 -35.08 -12.04 -17.78
CA TRP A 242 -34.39 -10.80 -17.45
C TRP A 242 -35.39 -9.79 -16.90
N ALA A 243 -35.07 -9.14 -15.78
CA ALA A 243 -35.87 -8.05 -15.22
C ALA A 243 -35.12 -6.72 -15.35
N ILE A 244 -35.82 -5.65 -15.72
CA ILE A 244 -35.29 -4.29 -15.62
C ILE A 244 -35.30 -3.89 -14.14
N LYS A 245 -34.25 -3.22 -13.70
CA LYS A 245 -34.07 -2.79 -12.31
C LYS A 245 -34.23 -1.28 -12.15
#